data_AF-A0A969SXX8-F1
#
_entry.id   AF-A0A969SXX8-F1
#
_cell.length_a   1.000
_cell.length_b   1.000
_cell.length_c   1.000
_cell.angle_alpha   90.00
_cell.angle_beta   90.00
_cell.angle_gamma   90.00
#
_symmetry.space_group_name_H-M   'P 1'
#
loop_
_entity.id
_entity.type
_entity.pdbx_description
1 polymer ?
#
loop_
_entity_poly.entity_id
_entity_poly.type
_entity_poly.pdbx_seq_one_letter_code
_entity_poly.pdbx_strand_id
1 'polypeptide(L)'
;MEQTRAFLSQLGLPTGDAYDLPSSPHTFPDGAHYRIEIPSVEGPRALVAVLAAYKDLASPWKELLDWYQQKEDARVKYDQLIEQFDPPGMLPETLQAIPGEEVEHLGAPVIASNLAYEDESGVRFVDGVSFQFNVSEHIVLVGAAAPVSMRWPSCWRACCCQPQER
;
A
#
# COMPACT_ATOMS: atom_id res chain seq x y z
N MET A 1 7.25 -43.09 -29.79
CA MET A 1 7.73 -43.05 -31.20
C MET A 1 7.09 -44.17 -32.04
N GLU A 2 7.10 -45.45 -31.61
CA GLU A 2 6.54 -46.55 -32.43
C GLU A 2 5.03 -46.46 -32.68
N GLN A 3 4.24 -46.03 -31.68
CA GLN A 3 2.79 -45.82 -31.85
C GLN A 3 2.47 -44.76 -32.92
N THR A 4 3.26 -43.68 -32.99
CA THR A 4 3.11 -42.62 -34.00
C THR A 4 3.40 -43.15 -35.39
N ARG A 5 4.43 -44.00 -35.54
CA ARG A 5 4.78 -44.63 -36.83
C ARG A 5 3.68 -45.57 -37.32
N ALA A 6 3.15 -46.40 -36.42
CA ALA A 6 2.05 -47.31 -36.73
C ALA A 6 0.78 -46.55 -37.19
N PHE A 7 0.49 -45.41 -36.56
CA PHE A 7 -0.62 -44.54 -36.94
C PHE A 7 -0.42 -43.88 -38.31
N LEU A 8 0.77 -43.37 -38.62
CA LEU A 8 1.08 -42.79 -39.94
C LEU A 8 0.96 -43.83 -41.06
N SER A 9 1.41 -45.06 -40.82
CA SER A 9 1.28 -46.17 -41.76
C SER A 9 -0.18 -46.51 -42.06
N GLN A 10 -1.08 -46.43 -41.07
CA GLN A 10 -2.52 -46.65 -41.28
C GLN A 10 -3.14 -45.58 -42.20
N LEU A 11 -2.60 -44.36 -42.21
CA LEU A 11 -3.01 -43.27 -43.09
C LEU A 11 -2.33 -43.33 -44.47
N GLY A 12 -1.49 -44.36 -44.74
CA GLY A 12 -0.70 -44.46 -45.96
C GLY A 12 0.45 -43.45 -46.04
N LEU A 13 0.83 -42.84 -44.92
CA LEU A 13 1.91 -41.87 -44.82
C LEU A 13 3.22 -42.55 -44.39
N PRO A 14 4.39 -42.02 -44.79
CA PRO A 14 5.67 -42.61 -44.43
C PRO A 14 5.89 -42.64 -42.92
N THR A 15 6.43 -43.76 -42.43
CA THR A 15 6.70 -44.01 -41.00
C THR A 15 7.91 -43.24 -40.45
N GLY A 16 8.56 -42.45 -41.29
CA GLY A 16 9.75 -41.65 -40.98
C GLY A 16 10.33 -41.06 -42.26
N ASP A 17 11.41 -40.29 -42.11
CA ASP A 17 12.12 -39.74 -43.25
C ASP A 17 12.76 -40.86 -44.09
N ALA A 18 12.79 -40.67 -45.40
CA ALA A 18 13.27 -41.65 -46.37
C ALA A 18 14.82 -41.64 -46.46
N TYR A 19 15.48 -42.02 -45.37
CA TYR A 19 16.95 -42.12 -45.27
C TYR A 19 17.54 -43.23 -46.15
N ASP A 20 16.71 -44.12 -46.67
CA ASP A 20 17.04 -45.23 -47.56
C ASP A 20 17.14 -44.81 -49.04
N LEU A 21 16.73 -43.58 -49.39
CA LEU A 21 16.87 -43.05 -50.73
C LEU A 21 18.35 -42.71 -51.04
N PRO A 22 18.80 -42.91 -52.30
CA PRO A 22 20.15 -42.55 -52.71
C PRO A 22 20.36 -41.04 -52.59
N SER A 23 21.50 -40.64 -52.04
CA SER A 23 21.92 -39.23 -51.98
C SER A 23 22.02 -38.65 -53.39
N SER A 24 21.41 -37.48 -53.59
CA SER A 24 21.55 -36.73 -54.85
C SER A 24 23.03 -36.39 -55.09
N PRO A 25 23.54 -36.55 -56.34
CA PRO A 25 24.90 -36.14 -56.70
C PRO A 25 25.05 -34.61 -56.84
N HIS A 26 23.96 -33.85 -56.76
CA HIS A 26 23.98 -32.41 -56.89
C HIS A 26 24.33 -31.72 -55.57
N THR A 27 25.37 -30.90 -55.61
CA THR A 27 25.79 -30.01 -54.53
C THR A 27 26.02 -28.61 -55.08
N PHE A 28 25.96 -27.62 -54.21
CA PHE A 28 26.38 -26.26 -54.54
C PHE A 28 27.92 -26.19 -54.67
N PRO A 29 28.48 -25.14 -55.31
CA PRO A 29 29.93 -24.98 -55.45
C PRO A 29 30.73 -24.97 -54.12
N ASP A 30 30.07 -24.74 -53.00
CA ASP A 30 30.61 -24.77 -51.63
C ASP A 30 30.47 -26.15 -50.94
N GLY A 31 29.88 -27.14 -51.61
CA GLY A 31 29.66 -28.49 -51.09
C GLY A 31 28.37 -28.67 -50.28
N ALA A 32 27.53 -27.64 -50.14
CA ALA A 32 26.24 -27.78 -49.45
C ALA A 32 25.22 -28.59 -50.27
N HIS A 33 24.37 -29.37 -49.58
CA HIS A 33 23.30 -30.17 -50.20
C HIS A 33 21.94 -29.44 -50.26
N TYR A 34 21.69 -28.50 -49.36
CA TYR A 34 20.47 -27.69 -49.32
C TYR A 34 20.77 -26.26 -48.87
N ARG A 35 19.92 -25.34 -49.28
CA ARG A 35 19.87 -23.97 -48.76
C ARG A 35 18.42 -23.67 -48.36
N ILE A 36 18.23 -23.15 -47.15
CA ILE A 36 16.94 -22.61 -46.72
C ILE A 36 17.06 -21.11 -46.93
N GLU A 37 16.39 -20.60 -47.95
CA GLU A 37 16.10 -19.17 -48.04
C GLU A 37 14.71 -18.95 -47.45
N ILE A 38 14.55 -17.91 -46.62
CA ILE A 38 13.22 -17.47 -46.18
C ILE A 38 12.90 -16.17 -46.94
N PRO A 39 12.43 -16.25 -48.20
CA PRO A 39 12.44 -15.14 -49.16
C PRO A 39 11.43 -14.02 -48.87
N SER A 40 10.93 -13.89 -47.63
CA SER A 40 9.92 -12.89 -47.28
C SER A 40 10.10 -12.24 -45.90
N VAL A 41 10.92 -12.80 -45.01
CA VAL A 41 11.09 -12.25 -43.64
C VAL A 41 12.37 -11.45 -43.44
N GLU A 42 13.32 -11.57 -44.37
CA GLU A 42 14.66 -10.98 -44.27
C GLU A 42 14.79 -9.65 -45.05
N GLY A 43 13.75 -9.30 -45.80
CA GLY A 43 13.73 -8.09 -46.61
C GLY A 43 13.48 -6.81 -45.79
N PRO A 44 13.98 -5.65 -46.24
CA PRO A 44 13.77 -4.36 -45.56
C PRO A 44 12.29 -4.03 -45.31
N ARG A 45 11.38 -4.51 -46.17
CA ARG A 45 9.93 -4.34 -46.02
C ARG A 45 9.38 -5.05 -44.78
N ALA A 46 9.85 -6.26 -44.48
CA ALA A 46 9.42 -7.00 -43.29
C ALA A 46 9.88 -6.27 -42.02
N LEU A 47 11.13 -5.78 -42.00
CA LEU A 47 11.65 -4.98 -40.88
C LEU A 47 10.86 -3.68 -40.67
N VAL A 48 10.53 -2.96 -41.76
CA VAL A 48 9.71 -1.74 -41.68
C VAL A 48 8.32 -2.03 -41.13
N ALA A 49 7.69 -3.14 -41.55
CA ALA A 49 6.38 -3.54 -41.03
C ALA A 49 6.42 -3.84 -39.52
N VAL A 50 7.47 -4.54 -39.06
CA VAL A 50 7.67 -4.82 -37.62
C VAL A 50 7.88 -3.52 -36.83
N LEU A 51 8.70 -2.60 -37.34
CA LEU A 51 8.95 -1.31 -36.69
C LEU A 51 7.70 -0.43 -36.63
N ALA A 52 6.86 -0.45 -37.67
CA ALA A 52 5.59 0.26 -37.67
C ALA A 52 4.64 -0.31 -36.60
N ALA A 53 4.43 -1.63 -36.59
CA ALA A 53 3.59 -2.28 -35.59
C ALA A 53 4.10 -2.06 -34.15
N TYR A 54 5.42 -2.06 -33.95
CA TYR A 54 6.01 -1.78 -32.63
C TYR A 54 5.73 -0.36 -32.15
N LYS A 55 5.81 0.65 -33.04
CA LYS A 55 5.50 2.05 -32.69
C LYS A 55 4.06 2.21 -32.23
N ASP A 56 3.13 1.49 -32.86
CA ASP A 56 1.71 1.54 -32.52
C ASP A 56 1.39 0.84 -31.18
N LEU A 57 2.23 -0.11 -30.75
CA LEU A 57 2.08 -0.83 -29.49
C LEU A 57 2.69 -0.10 -28.28
N ALA A 58 3.68 0.77 -28.51
CA ALA A 58 4.40 1.45 -27.43
C ALA A 58 3.51 2.41 -26.62
N SER A 59 2.64 3.19 -27.29
CA SER A 59 1.74 4.16 -26.61
C SER A 59 0.71 3.47 -25.71
N PRO A 60 -0.08 2.49 -26.20
CA PRO A 60 -1.09 1.82 -25.38
C PRO A 60 -0.49 1.08 -24.18
N TRP A 61 0.71 0.52 -24.32
CA TRP A 61 1.39 -0.13 -23.20
C TRP A 61 1.73 0.88 -22.10
N LYS A 62 2.30 2.03 -22.49
CA LYS A 62 2.61 3.10 -21.54
C LYS A 62 1.36 3.60 -20.82
N GLU A 63 0.27 3.82 -21.55
CA GLU A 63 -1.02 4.23 -20.97
C GLU A 63 -1.55 3.20 -19.97
N LEU A 64 -1.43 1.91 -20.28
CA LEU A 64 -1.81 0.83 -19.37
C LEU A 64 -0.98 0.87 -18.08
N LEU A 65 0.34 1.05 -18.18
CA LEU A 65 1.21 1.17 -17.01
C LEU A 65 0.85 2.38 -16.15
N ASP A 66 0.66 3.53 -16.78
CA ASP A 66 0.29 4.77 -16.11
C ASP A 66 -1.05 4.58 -15.36
N TRP A 67 -2.01 3.84 -15.93
CA TRP A 67 -3.25 3.46 -15.26
C TRP A 67 -3.04 2.54 -14.05
N TYR A 68 -2.20 1.51 -14.18
CA TYR A 68 -1.90 0.61 -13.05
C TYR A 68 -1.21 1.36 -11.91
N GLN A 69 -0.30 2.29 -12.21
CA GLN A 69 0.35 3.12 -11.21
C GLN A 69 -0.69 3.98 -10.47
N GLN A 70 -1.58 4.66 -11.19
CA GLN A 70 -2.65 5.46 -10.58
C GLN A 70 -3.58 4.63 -9.69
N LYS A 71 -3.92 3.40 -10.11
CA LYS A 71 -4.75 2.49 -9.32
C LYS A 71 -4.08 2.11 -8.00
N GLU A 72 -2.80 1.76 -8.04
CA GLU A 72 -2.05 1.39 -6.82
C GLU A 72 -1.88 2.58 -5.88
N ASP A 73 -1.60 3.78 -6.41
CA ASP A 73 -1.55 5.01 -5.62
C ASP A 73 -2.90 5.31 -4.94
N ALA A 74 -4.01 5.09 -5.65
CA ALA A 74 -5.34 5.27 -5.09
C ALA A 74 -5.63 4.26 -3.98
N ARG A 75 -5.19 3.01 -4.13
CA ARG A 75 -5.32 1.98 -3.09
C ARG A 75 -4.57 2.37 -1.81
N VAL A 76 -3.30 2.74 -1.93
CA VAL A 76 -2.48 3.14 -0.77
C VAL A 76 -3.09 4.34 -0.04
N LYS A 77 -3.57 5.34 -0.78
CA LYS A 77 -4.24 6.52 -0.18
C LYS A 77 -5.54 6.15 0.52
N TYR A 78 -6.31 5.21 -0.03
CA TYR A 78 -7.52 4.72 0.61
C TYR A 78 -7.19 4.06 1.94
N ASP A 79 -6.18 3.19 1.97
CA ASP A 79 -5.75 2.51 3.19
C ASP A 79 -5.30 3.52 4.26
N GLN A 80 -4.47 4.49 3.89
CA GLN A 80 -4.04 5.58 4.79
C GLN A 80 -5.21 6.42 5.33
N LEU A 81 -6.21 6.70 4.49
CA LEU A 81 -7.38 7.46 4.90
C LEU A 81 -8.18 6.68 5.96
N ILE A 82 -8.39 5.38 5.74
CA ILE A 82 -9.13 4.52 6.68
C ILE A 82 -8.41 4.44 8.02
N GLU A 83 -7.09 4.27 8.04
CA GLU A 83 -6.29 4.26 9.27
C GLU A 83 -6.44 5.55 10.09
N GLN A 84 -6.59 6.71 9.43
CA GLN A 84 -6.80 7.98 10.12
C GLN A 84 -8.16 8.06 10.82
N PHE A 85 -9.18 7.34 10.33
CA PHE A 85 -10.54 7.36 10.89
C PHE A 85 -10.78 6.29 11.96
N ASP A 86 -9.91 5.29 12.08
CA ASP A 86 -9.98 4.27 13.14
C ASP A 86 -8.62 4.12 13.87
N PRO A 87 -8.16 5.18 14.57
CA PRO A 87 -6.88 5.12 15.26
C PRO A 87 -6.93 4.11 16.41
N PRO A 88 -5.84 3.36 16.65
CA PRO A 88 -5.76 2.41 17.74
C PRO A 88 -5.98 3.13 19.08
N GLY A 89 -6.93 2.64 19.87
CA GLY A 89 -7.32 3.26 21.15
C GLY A 89 -8.46 4.28 21.03
N MET A 90 -9.09 4.41 19.86
CA MET A 90 -10.36 5.13 19.74
C MET A 90 -11.38 4.53 20.70
N LEU A 91 -12.11 5.41 21.42
CA LEU A 91 -13.16 4.96 22.34
C LEU A 91 -14.22 4.17 21.56
N PRO A 92 -14.82 3.11 22.13
CA PRO A 92 -15.93 2.42 21.48
C PRO A 92 -17.09 3.40 21.22
N GLU A 93 -17.81 3.22 20.12
CA GLU A 93 -18.89 4.11 19.65
C GLU A 93 -19.91 4.45 20.75
N THR A 94 -20.22 3.48 21.62
CA THR A 94 -21.13 3.65 22.77
C THR A 94 -20.67 4.67 23.81
N LEU A 95 -19.36 4.91 23.93
CA LEU A 95 -18.76 5.89 24.84
C LEU A 95 -18.49 7.24 24.15
N GLN A 96 -18.59 7.30 22.82
CA GLN A 96 -18.46 8.55 22.05
C GLN A 96 -19.78 9.31 21.94
N ALA A 97 -20.91 8.65 22.19
CA ALA A 97 -22.23 9.27 22.15
C ALA A 97 -22.31 10.39 23.20
N ILE A 98 -22.73 11.59 22.77
CA ILE A 98 -23.04 12.68 23.69
C ILE A 98 -24.29 12.26 24.49
N PRO A 99 -24.20 12.06 25.81
CA PRO A 99 -25.36 11.71 26.61
C PRO A 99 -26.40 12.82 26.48
N GLY A 100 -27.67 12.45 26.22
CA GLY A 100 -28.77 13.41 26.08
C GLY A 100 -29.27 14.01 27.41
N GLU A 101 -28.58 13.73 28.51
CA GLU A 101 -28.97 14.11 29.87
C GLU A 101 -28.00 15.15 30.45
N GLU A 102 -28.49 16.00 31.37
CA GLU A 102 -27.65 16.96 32.10
C GLU A 102 -26.51 16.23 32.81
N VAL A 103 -25.27 16.58 32.43
CA VAL A 103 -24.06 15.99 33.00
C VAL A 103 -23.99 16.35 34.49
N GLU A 104 -23.97 15.35 35.36
CA GLU A 104 -23.90 15.54 36.80
C GLU A 104 -22.60 16.29 37.18
N HIS A 105 -22.71 17.31 38.04
CA HIS A 105 -21.55 18.06 38.49
C HIS A 105 -20.65 17.21 39.40
N LEU A 106 -19.35 17.21 39.12
CA LEU A 106 -18.35 16.52 39.94
C LEU A 106 -18.29 17.13 41.35
N GLY A 107 -18.89 16.46 42.33
CA GLY A 107 -18.88 16.88 43.75
C GLY A 107 -17.91 16.08 44.64
N ALA A 108 -17.38 14.97 44.16
CA ALA A 108 -16.49 14.09 44.93
C ALA A 108 -15.02 14.55 44.82
N PRO A 109 -14.19 14.35 45.87
CA PRO A 109 -12.78 14.70 45.82
C PRO A 109 -12.05 13.96 44.69
N VAL A 110 -11.15 14.65 44.01
CA VAL A 110 -10.25 14.06 43.01
C VAL A 110 -9.16 13.32 43.74
N ILE A 111 -9.03 12.02 43.48
CA ILE A 111 -8.02 11.15 44.07
C ILE A 111 -7.18 10.57 42.94
N ALA A 112 -5.88 10.85 42.95
CA ALA A 112 -4.91 10.24 42.05
C ALA A 112 -3.95 9.38 42.89
N SER A 113 -3.80 8.11 42.49
CA SER A 113 -2.88 7.16 43.14
C SER A 113 -1.89 6.66 42.11
N ASN A 114 -0.60 6.79 42.40
CA ASN A 114 0.49 6.34 41.53
C ASN A 114 0.39 6.87 40.08
N LEU A 115 0.07 8.16 39.93
CA LEU A 115 -0.06 8.81 38.64
C LEU A 115 1.30 8.87 37.95
N ALA A 116 1.38 8.28 36.76
CA ALA A 116 2.51 8.39 35.86
C ALA A 116 2.04 8.97 34.52
N TYR A 117 2.86 9.83 33.92
CA TYR A 117 2.63 10.39 32.59
C TYR A 117 3.87 10.15 31.75
N GLU A 118 3.67 9.46 30.64
CA GLU A 118 4.66 9.08 29.65
C GLU A 118 4.20 9.62 28.30
N ASP A 119 5.12 10.20 27.52
CA ASP A 119 4.81 10.63 26.16
C ASP A 119 5.05 9.52 25.12
N GLU A 120 4.78 9.81 23.85
CA GLU A 120 5.00 8.88 22.73
C GLU A 120 6.47 8.48 22.54
N SER A 121 7.41 9.22 23.15
CA SER A 121 8.85 8.92 23.11
C SER A 121 9.32 7.98 24.23
N GLY A 122 8.41 7.61 25.14
CA GLY A 122 8.70 6.77 26.31
C GLY A 122 9.34 7.53 27.47
N VAL A 123 9.39 8.87 27.40
CA VAL A 123 9.93 9.70 28.48
C VAL A 123 8.84 9.93 29.52
N ARG A 124 9.11 9.54 30.76
CA ARG A 124 8.22 9.80 31.90
C ARG A 124 8.50 11.17 32.49
N PHE A 125 7.53 12.08 32.38
CA PHE A 125 7.61 13.40 33.02
C PHE A 125 7.06 13.41 34.44
N VAL A 126 6.11 12.52 34.72
CA VAL A 126 5.53 12.31 36.05
C VAL A 126 5.62 10.82 36.35
N ASP A 127 6.13 10.47 37.53
CA ASP A 127 6.25 9.07 37.95
C ASP A 127 5.85 8.94 39.42
N GLY A 128 4.84 8.12 39.69
CA GLY A 128 4.42 7.73 41.04
C GLY A 128 3.80 8.84 41.90
N VAL A 129 3.23 9.90 41.33
CA VAL A 129 2.66 11.00 42.13
C VAL A 129 1.27 10.62 42.66
N SER A 130 1.04 10.80 43.96
CA SER A 130 -0.28 10.59 44.58
C SER A 130 -0.74 11.87 45.27
N PHE A 131 -1.97 12.29 45.02
CA PHE A 131 -2.56 13.48 45.64
C PHE A 131 -4.08 13.33 45.75
N GLN A 132 -4.66 14.12 46.66
CA GLN A 132 -6.09 14.22 46.85
C GLN A 132 -6.48 15.67 47.12
N PHE A 133 -7.55 16.13 46.48
CA PHE A 133 -8.13 17.45 46.72
C PHE A 133 -9.62 17.52 46.41
N ASN A 134 -10.31 18.54 46.93
CA ASN A 134 -11.74 18.76 46.64
C ASN A 134 -11.92 19.57 45.34
N VAL A 135 -12.96 19.26 44.55
CA VAL A 135 -13.25 19.95 43.26
C VAL A 135 -13.50 21.46 43.45
N SER A 136 -13.93 21.85 44.65
CA SER A 136 -14.18 23.24 45.04
C SER A 136 -12.91 24.04 45.40
N GLU A 137 -11.74 23.42 45.47
CA GLU A 137 -10.49 24.07 45.87
C GLU A 137 -9.65 24.50 44.66
N HIS A 138 -9.01 25.67 44.74
CA HIS A 138 -8.07 26.13 43.72
C HIS A 138 -6.66 25.66 44.05
N ILE A 139 -6.05 24.91 43.13
CA ILE A 139 -4.69 24.39 43.28
C ILE A 139 -3.78 24.98 42.21
N VAL A 140 -2.54 25.27 42.62
CA VAL A 140 -1.48 25.72 41.73
C VAL A 140 -0.43 24.62 41.63
N LEU A 141 -0.17 24.15 40.42
CA LEU A 141 0.96 23.27 40.11
C LEU A 141 2.17 24.14 39.75
N VAL A 142 3.27 23.94 40.47
CA VAL A 142 4.53 24.66 40.23
C VAL A 142 5.60 23.64 39.89
N GLY A 143 6.32 23.87 38.79
CA GLY A 143 7.44 23.04 38.35
C GLY A 143 8.66 23.90 38.00
N ALA A 144 9.85 23.39 38.29
CA ALA A 144 11.09 23.97 37.80
C ALA A 144 11.18 23.66 36.29
N ALA A 145 10.95 24.65 35.45
CA ALA A 145 10.95 24.48 34.00
C ALA A 145 12.32 24.02 33.48
N ALA A 146 12.35 22.92 32.73
CA ALA A 146 13.18 22.82 31.53
C ALA A 146 12.36 23.33 30.33
N PRO A 147 12.97 23.78 29.21
CA PRO A 147 12.40 24.73 28.28
C PRO A 147 11.39 24.07 27.32
N VAL A 148 10.23 23.69 27.85
CA VAL A 148 9.02 23.54 27.04
C VAL A 148 8.07 24.58 27.58
N SER A 149 8.15 25.79 27.03
CA SER A 149 7.10 26.78 27.28
C SER A 149 5.82 26.22 26.69
N MET A 150 4.97 25.62 27.53
CA MET A 150 3.57 25.42 27.23
C MET A 150 2.98 26.83 27.16
N ARG A 151 3.02 27.43 25.97
CA ARG A 151 2.53 28.79 25.73
C ARG A 151 1.01 28.70 25.72
N TRP A 152 0.42 28.81 26.91
CA TRP A 152 -1.01 29.04 27.06
C TRP A 152 -1.37 30.30 26.28
N PRO A 153 -2.21 30.23 25.22
CA PRO A 153 -2.71 31.42 24.58
C PRO A 153 -3.42 32.25 25.64
N SER A 154 -3.14 33.55 25.65
CA SER A 154 -3.62 34.58 26.59
C SER A 154 -5.14 34.80 26.62
N CYS A 155 -5.94 33.80 26.26
CA CYS A 155 -7.40 33.87 26.18
C CYS A 155 -8.15 32.66 26.76
N TRP A 156 -7.49 31.69 27.40
CA TRP A 156 -8.20 30.64 28.13
C TRP A 156 -8.48 31.09 29.56
N ARG A 157 -9.52 31.90 29.74
CA ARG A 157 -10.32 31.83 30.97
C ARG A 157 -11.00 30.46 30.94
N ALA A 158 -10.56 29.53 31.78
CA ALA A 158 -11.40 28.42 32.18
C ALA A 158 -12.58 29.04 32.97
N CYS A 159 -13.69 29.32 32.28
CA CYS A 159 -14.96 29.66 32.92
C CYS A 159 -15.50 28.38 33.59
N CYS A 160 -15.04 28.09 34.81
CA CYS A 160 -15.90 27.44 35.77
C CYS A 160 -16.78 28.54 36.37
N CYS A 161 -18.10 28.40 36.18
CA CYS A 161 -19.14 29.34 36.58
C CYS A 161 -18.85 30.04 37.92
N GLN A 162 -18.94 31.37 37.91
CA GLN A 162 -19.10 32.13 39.15
C GLN A 162 -20.45 31.77 39.79
N PRO A 163 -20.51 31.54 41.11
CA PRO A 163 -21.78 31.54 41.80
C PRO A 163 -22.30 32.98 41.87
N GLN A 164 -23.43 33.25 41.21
CA GLN A 164 -24.18 34.48 41.47
C GLN A 164 -24.92 34.31 42.80
N GLU A 165 -24.56 35.11 43.79
CA GLU A 165 -25.33 35.28 45.01
C GLU A 165 -26.71 35.88 44.70
N ARG A 166 -27.76 35.20 45.17
CA ARG A 166 -28.96 35.81 45.79
C ARG A 166 -29.50 34.90 46.88
#